data_AF-A0A849FN10-F1
#
_entry.id   AF-A0A849FN10-F1
#
_cell.length_a   1.000
_cell.length_b   1.000
_cell.length_c   1.000
_cell.angle_alpha   90.00
_cell.angle_beta   90.00
_cell.angle_gamma   90.00
#
_symmetry.space_group_name_H-M   'P 1'
#
loop_
_entity.id
_entity.type
_entity.pdbx_description
1 polymer ?
#
loop_
_entity_poly.entity_id
_entity_poly.type
_entity_poly.pdbx_seq_one_letter_code
_entity_poly.pdbx_strand_id
1 'polypeptide(L)'
;MLTRLDATDRNILNELQQDASQSLEEIARKTGSSKTPVWNRIKKLRAAGVIKQDTVVLDPEALGLEACFFVLIRTSEHEADWQQRFLAALKSRPE
;
A
#
# COMPACT_ATOMS: atom_id res chain seq x y z
N MET A 1 -13.03 9.32 -9.76
CA MET A 1 -14.34 8.70 -9.54
C MET A 1 -14.32 8.08 -8.15
N LEU A 2 -15.26 8.41 -7.26
CA LEU A 2 -15.31 7.84 -5.90
C LEU A 2 -15.94 6.44 -5.97
N THR A 3 -15.13 5.40 -5.80
CA THR A 3 -15.64 4.03 -5.64
C THR A 3 -16.38 3.94 -4.30
N ARG A 4 -17.70 3.82 -4.33
CA ARG A 4 -18.50 3.66 -3.10
C ARG A 4 -18.27 2.26 -2.53
N LEU A 5 -17.56 2.19 -1.41
CA LEU A 5 -17.26 0.96 -0.68
C LEU A 5 -18.39 0.63 0.30
N ASP A 6 -18.88 -0.60 0.28
CA ASP A 6 -19.79 -1.11 1.31
C ASP A 6 -19.04 -1.70 2.52
N ALA A 7 -19.78 -2.18 3.52
CA ALA A 7 -19.19 -2.74 4.74
C ALA A 7 -18.36 -4.00 4.45
N THR A 8 -18.79 -4.85 3.51
CA THR A 8 -18.06 -6.05 3.12
C THR A 8 -16.75 -5.70 2.42
N ASP A 9 -16.75 -4.72 1.53
CA ASP A 9 -15.53 -4.24 0.86
C ASP A 9 -14.50 -3.76 1.88
N ARG A 10 -14.94 -2.99 2.89
CA ARG A 10 -14.06 -2.52 3.97
C ARG A 10 -13.49 -3.67 4.78
N ASN A 11 -14.29 -4.68 5.11
CA ASN A 11 -13.81 -5.85 5.84
C ASN A 11 -12.79 -6.64 5.01
N ILE A 12 -13.03 -6.85 3.71
CA ILE A 12 -12.06 -7.48 2.81
C ILE A 12 -10.74 -6.68 2.77
N LEU A 13 -10.81 -5.35 2.65
CA LEU A 13 -9.62 -4.50 2.64
C LEU A 13 -8.85 -4.55 3.96
N ASN A 14 -9.55 -4.64 5.10
CA ASN A 14 -8.90 -4.79 6.40
C ASN A 14 -8.17 -6.13 6.51
N GLU A 15 -8.80 -7.23 6.08
CA GLU A 15 -8.14 -8.55 6.07
C GLU A 15 -6.90 -8.56 5.17
N LEU A 16 -7.00 -7.98 3.96
CA LEU A 16 -5.87 -7.91 3.03
C LEU A 16 -4.73 -7.00 3.53
N GLN A 17 -5.05 -5.90 4.22
CA GLN A 17 -4.02 -5.03 4.82
C GLN A 17 -3.32 -5.69 6.01
N GLN A 18 -4.04 -6.54 6.75
CA GLN A 18 -3.44 -7.31 7.82
C GLN A 18 -2.54 -8.42 7.27
N ASP A 19 -3.03 -9.16 6.28
CA ASP A 19 -2.27 -10.20 5.58
C ASP A 19 -2.89 -10.49 4.20
N ALA A 20 -2.21 -10.05 3.14
CA ALA A 20 -2.64 -10.26 1.76
C ALA A 20 -2.37 -11.68 1.24
N SER A 21 -1.61 -12.51 1.97
CA SER A 21 -1.26 -13.88 1.57
C SER A 21 -2.36 -14.89 1.90
N GLN A 22 -3.37 -14.49 2.68
CA GLN A 22 -4.50 -15.32 3.07
C GLN A 22 -5.26 -15.88 1.86
N SER A 23 -5.76 -17.11 2.02
CA SER A 23 -6.64 -17.71 1.01
C SER A 23 -7.97 -16.96 0.90
N LEU A 24 -8.59 -17.01 -0.28
CA LEU A 24 -9.92 -16.43 -0.49
C LEU A 24 -10.98 -17.09 0.41
N GLU A 25 -10.81 -18.38 0.71
CA GLU A 25 -11.64 -19.12 1.66
C GLU A 25 -11.57 -18.54 3.07
N GLU A 26 -10.37 -18.18 3.52
CA GLU A 26 -10.17 -17.62 4.85
C GLU A 26 -10.74 -16.21 4.97
N ILE A 27 -10.50 -15.37 3.97
CA ILE A 27 -11.10 -14.03 3.89
C ILE A 27 -12.63 -14.16 3.84
N ALA A 28 -13.17 -15.10 3.06
CA ALA A 28 -14.60 -15.36 2.97
C ALA A 28 -15.20 -15.75 4.33
N ARG A 29 -14.56 -16.67 5.05
CA ARG A 29 -14.97 -17.07 6.41
C ARG A 29 -14.98 -15.88 7.36
N LYS A 30 -13.92 -15.06 7.38
CA LYS A 30 -13.81 -13.89 8.28
C LYS A 30 -14.78 -12.77 7.93
N THR A 31 -15.11 -12.60 6.65
CA THR A 31 -16.02 -11.56 6.17
C THR A 31 -17.48 -12.00 6.10
N GLY A 32 -17.81 -13.23 6.53
CA GLY A 32 -19.17 -13.78 6.49
C GLY A 32 -19.71 -13.96 5.06
N SER A 33 -18.83 -14.18 4.09
CA SER A 33 -19.15 -14.32 2.67
C SER A 33 -18.70 -15.70 2.13
N SER A 34 -19.06 -16.01 0.89
CA SER A 34 -18.48 -17.15 0.17
C SER A 34 -17.31 -16.70 -0.72
N LYS A 35 -16.50 -17.67 -1.18
CA LYS A 35 -15.27 -17.43 -1.96
C LYS A 35 -15.50 -16.58 -3.21
N THR A 36 -16.53 -16.91 -3.99
CA THR A 36 -16.80 -16.26 -5.29
C THR A 36 -17.13 -14.77 -5.18
N PRO A 37 -18.04 -14.32 -4.27
CA PRO A 37 -18.25 -12.91 -3.97
C PRO A 37 -17.00 -12.15 -3.55
N VAL A 38 -16.18 -12.73 -2.66
CA VAL A 38 -14.93 -12.09 -2.19
C VAL A 38 -13.97 -11.88 -3.37
N TRP A 39 -13.79 -12.90 -4.20
CA TRP A 39 -12.94 -12.80 -5.39
C TRP A 39 -13.40 -11.69 -6.35
N ASN A 40 -14.71 -11.64 -6.65
CA ASN A 40 -15.29 -10.61 -7.52
C ASN A 40 -15.06 -9.20 -6.95
N ARG A 41 -15.22 -9.02 -5.63
CA ARG A 41 -15.00 -7.74 -4.94
C ARG A 41 -13.53 -7.32 -5.02
N ILE A 42 -12.60 -8.21 -4.69
CA ILE A 42 -11.15 -7.92 -4.79
C ILE A 42 -10.78 -7.52 -6.22
N LYS A 43 -11.26 -8.27 -7.22
CA LYS A 43 -11.03 -7.96 -8.64
C LYS A 43 -11.56 -6.56 -9.00
N LYS A 44 -12.76 -6.21 -8.56
CA LYS A 44 -13.36 -4.89 -8.79
C LYS A 44 -12.56 -3.78 -8.09
N LEU A 45 -12.12 -4.01 -6.86
CA LEU A 45 -11.33 -3.04 -6.08
C LEU A 45 -9.95 -2.78 -6.71
N ARG A 46 -9.30 -3.80 -7.27
CA ARG A 46 -8.07 -3.64 -8.06
C ARG A 46 -8.33 -2.87 -9.35
N ALA A 47 -9.35 -3.26 -10.12
CA ALA A 47 -9.70 -2.58 -11.38
C ALA A 47 -10.09 -1.10 -11.16
N ALA A 48 -10.67 -0.78 -10.01
CA ALA A 48 -11.00 0.58 -9.61
C ALA A 48 -9.81 1.38 -9.03
N GLY A 49 -8.61 0.79 -8.92
CA GLY A 49 -7.43 1.43 -8.36
C GLY A 49 -7.47 1.65 -6.84
N VAL A 50 -8.42 1.02 -6.14
CA VAL A 50 -8.50 1.06 -4.67
C VAL A 50 -7.37 0.24 -4.07
N ILE A 51 -7.18 -0.99 -4.57
CA ILE A 51 -6.01 -1.80 -4.26
C ILE A 51 -4.94 -1.50 -5.30
N LYS A 52 -3.86 -0.83 -4.87
CA LYS A 52 -2.79 -0.37 -5.77
C LYS A 52 -1.71 -1.43 -6.00
N GLN A 53 -1.35 -2.16 -4.97
CA GLN A 53 -0.27 -3.15 -5.00
C GLN A 53 -0.42 -4.15 -3.85
N ASP A 54 0.16 -5.33 -4.03
CA ASP A 54 0.45 -6.27 -2.94
C ASP A 54 1.96 -6.24 -2.73
N THR A 55 2.39 -6.03 -1.48
CA THR A 55 3.81 -5.93 -1.14
C THR A 55 4.16 -6.90 -0.03
N VAL A 56 5.44 -7.22 0.08
CA VAL A 56 6.02 -7.90 1.23
C VAL A 56 6.67 -6.86 2.14
N VAL A 57 6.54 -7.06 3.45
CA VAL A 57 7.27 -6.28 4.45
C VAL A 57 8.47 -7.11 4.86
N LEU A 58 9.66 -6.54 4.73
CA LEU A 58 10.92 -7.19 5.11
C LEU A 58 11.38 -6.64 6.46
N ASP A 59 12.03 -7.49 7.23
CA ASP A 59 12.73 -7.09 8.45
C ASP A 59 14.06 -6.41 8.09
N PRO A 60 14.24 -5.11 8.37
CA PRO A 60 15.48 -4.40 8.08
C PRO A 60 16.69 -4.95 8.85
N GLU A 61 16.51 -5.38 10.11
CA GLU A 61 17.62 -5.86 10.96
C GLU A 61 18.17 -7.18 10.41
N ALA A 62 17.29 -8.09 9.99
CA ALA A 62 17.67 -9.35 9.35
C ALA A 62 18.43 -9.15 8.02
N LEU A 63 18.29 -7.99 7.39
CA LEU A 63 19.00 -7.60 6.17
C LEU A 63 20.30 -6.81 6.43
N GLY A 64 20.66 -6.57 7.69
CA GLY A 64 21.82 -5.77 8.08
C GLY A 64 21.61 -4.25 7.92
N LEU A 65 20.36 -3.79 7.81
CA LEU A 65 20.00 -2.37 7.79
C LEU A 65 19.82 -1.88 9.23
N GLU A 66 20.94 -1.61 9.90
CA GLU A 66 21.01 -1.34 11.34
C GLU A 66 20.65 0.11 11.74
N ALA A 67 20.41 0.99 10.78
CA ALA A 67 20.15 2.40 11.04
C ALA A 67 18.96 2.94 10.22
N CYS A 68 18.10 3.70 10.90
CA CYS A 68 17.01 4.45 10.31
C CYS A 68 17.16 5.92 10.69
N PHE A 69 17.24 6.81 9.69
CA PHE A 69 17.46 8.24 9.90
C PHE A 69 16.24 9.04 9.48
N PHE A 70 15.80 9.97 10.33
CA PHE A 70 14.85 11.01 9.95
C PHE A 70 15.62 12.30 9.65
N VAL A 71 15.71 12.67 8.38
CA VAL A 71 16.46 13.86 7.94
C VAL A 71 15.51 15.02 7.69
N LEU A 72 15.63 16.09 8.49
CA LEU A 72 14.90 17.33 8.25
C LEU A 72 15.78 18.28 7.43
N ILE A 73 15.31 18.63 6.22
CA ILE A 73 16.04 19.52 5.30
C ILE A 73 15.34 20.87 5.24
N ARG A 74 16.08 21.95 5.48
CA ARG A 74 15.63 23.33 5.28
C ARG A 74 16.47 23.98 4.18
N THR A 75 15.81 24.70 3.29
CA THR A 75 16.43 25.43 2.18
C THR A 75 15.88 26.85 2.12
N SER A 76 16.67 27.79 1.62
CA SER A 76 16.24 29.16 1.27
C SER A 76 15.79 29.30 -0.18
N GLU A 77 15.86 28.22 -0.96
CA GLU A 77 15.50 28.20 -2.37
C GLU A 77 13.99 28.05 -2.55
N HIS A 78 13.40 28.90 -3.40
CA HIS A 78 11.96 28.94 -3.65
C HIS A 78 11.58 28.64 -5.12
N GLU A 79 12.58 28.46 -5.99
CA GLU A 79 12.36 28.23 -7.42
C GLU A 79 11.83 26.81 -7.70
N ALA A 80 10.78 26.72 -8.53
CA ALA A 80 10.14 25.45 -8.87
C ALA A 80 11.13 24.44 -9.50
N ASP A 81 12.02 24.92 -10.37
CA ASP A 81 13.05 24.11 -11.02
C ASP A 81 14.08 23.57 -10.03
N TRP A 82 14.39 24.33 -8.98
CA TRP A 82 15.25 23.85 -7.91
C TRP A 82 14.55 22.72 -7.13
N GLN A 83 13.27 22.92 -6.76
CA GLN A 83 12.49 21.91 -6.05
C GLN A 83 12.37 20.61 -6.85
N GLN A 84 12.12 20.70 -8.15
CA GLN A 84 12.02 19.54 -9.03
C GLN A 84 13.34 18.76 -9.10
N ARG A 85 14.47 19.45 -9.26
CA ARG A 85 15.81 18.81 -9.27
C ARG A 85 16.13 18.14 -7.94
N PHE A 86 15.81 18.81 -6.83
CA PHE A 86 16.01 18.26 -5.49
C PHE A 86 15.18 16.97 -5.28
N LEU A 87 13.88 16.99 -5.61
CA LEU A 87 13.02 15.82 -5.50
C LEU A 87 13.43 14.68 -6.44
N ALA A 88 13.88 15.00 -7.65
CA ALA A 88 14.39 14.00 -8.59
C ALA A 88 15.64 13.31 -8.05
N ALA A 89 16.57 14.08 -7.49
CA ALA A 89 17.78 13.54 -6.87
C ALA A 89 17.44 12.60 -5.70
N LEU A 90 16.51 13.00 -4.82
CA LEU A 90 16.08 12.14 -3.70
C LEU A 90 15.39 10.85 -4.18
N LYS A 91 14.48 10.93 -5.16
CA LYS A 91 13.74 9.75 -5.66
C LYS A 91 14.60 8.76 -6.44
N SER A 92 15.78 9.19 -6.94
CA SER A 92 16.70 8.32 -7.67
C SER A 92 17.56 7.43 -6.77
N ARG A 93 17.47 7.64 -5.45
CA ARG A 93 18.28 6.98 -4.43
C ARG A 93 17.44 5.88 -3.77
N PRO A 94 17.91 4.62 -3.74
CA PRO A 94 17.15 3.49 -3.22
C PRO A 94 17.27 3.29 -1.71
N GLU A 95 18.20 3.98 -1.04
CA GLU A 95 18.31 4.02 0.43
C GLU A 95 17.08 4.64 1.12
#